data_AF-A0AAV3ZBJ2-F1
#
_entry.id   AF-A0AAV3ZBJ2-F1
#
_cell.length_a   1.000
_cell.length_b   1.000
_cell.length_c   1.000
_cell.angle_alpha   90.00
_cell.angle_beta   90.00
_cell.angle_gamma   90.00
#
_symmetry.space_group_name_H-M   'P 1'
#
loop_
_entity.id
_entity.type
_entity.pdbx_description
1 polymer ?
#
loop_
_entity_poly.entity_id
_entity_poly.type
_entity_poly.pdbx_seq_one_letter_code
_entity_poly.pdbx_strand_id
1 'polypeptide(L)'
;MIIDEIRNKEDSTRVQKAAQQPQQGQWTNWDTAIQRSLTWIDIWHMAPLRICFLIRSVYDLLPSNANLVRWGKKDDPTCPLCQGRQSTEHVLSSCKVALSQGRYTWRHNRVLQELASVISTAKGEIHPSSTSSTVFTTEGGVKKWHEGSITINAHRKGLLVGCNDWALSADLPELERHPDVIRKTALRPDIEIHSASTQQIIMVELTVPYESRMEEAHVFKEGKYLNLTKELKKDGYEAKVMPVEIGARGFVGSSAYGLLSKLSIRGNKRTKASVRELTSRLRLRLSDPTHIFSSVSSTADPHSPFGLED
;
A
#
# COMPACT_ATOMS: atom_id res chain seq x y z
N MET A 1 28.46 -14.60 3.01
CA MET A 1 29.25 -13.63 3.80
C MET A 1 30.00 -12.66 2.89
N ILE A 2 31.07 -13.06 2.17
CA ILE A 2 31.80 -12.13 1.28
C ILE A 2 30.92 -11.60 0.14
N ILE A 3 30.12 -12.46 -0.50
CA ILE A 3 29.23 -12.05 -1.60
C ILE A 3 28.17 -11.03 -1.12
N ASP A 4 27.60 -11.26 0.07
CA ASP A 4 26.58 -10.37 0.64
C ASP A 4 27.17 -9.01 1.01
N GLU A 5 28.42 -9.01 1.52
CA GLU A 5 29.15 -7.79 1.83
C GLU A 5 29.48 -6.96 0.58
N ILE A 6 29.94 -7.63 -0.48
CA ILE A 6 30.16 -6.98 -1.79
C ILE A 6 28.86 -6.39 -2.33
N ARG A 7 27.76 -7.16 -2.29
CA ARG A 7 26.44 -6.67 -2.72
C ARG A 7 26.00 -5.45 -1.94
N ASN A 8 26.12 -5.47 -0.61
CA ASN A 8 25.75 -4.35 0.25
C ASN A 8 26.59 -3.09 -0.06
N LYS A 9 27.89 -3.26 -0.34
CA LYS A 9 28.79 -2.16 -0.72
C LYS A 9 28.42 -1.57 -2.08
N GLU A 10 28.14 -2.42 -3.06
CA GLU A 10 27.67 -1.99 -4.38
C GLU A 10 26.32 -1.26 -4.29
N ASP A 11 25.37 -1.81 -3.54
CA ASP A 11 24.05 -1.20 -3.36
C ASP A 11 24.15 0.15 -2.64
N SER A 12 25.02 0.26 -1.64
CA SER A 12 25.31 1.54 -0.98
C SER A 12 25.86 2.57 -1.98
N THR A 13 26.77 2.16 -2.86
CA THR A 13 27.33 3.03 -3.91
C THR A 13 26.26 3.48 -4.91
N ARG A 14 25.37 2.56 -5.32
CA ARG A 14 24.23 2.87 -6.21
C ARG A 14 23.26 3.85 -5.56
N VAL A 15 22.92 3.65 -4.28
CA VAL A 15 22.03 4.54 -3.53
C VAL A 15 22.65 5.92 -3.35
N GLN A 16 23.95 6.01 -3.02
CA GLN A 16 24.66 7.29 -2.94
C GLN A 16 24.62 8.06 -4.25
N LYS A 17 24.87 7.39 -5.38
CA LYS A 17 24.77 8.00 -6.71
C LYS A 17 23.34 8.44 -7.02
N ALA A 18 22.34 7.63 -6.68
CA ALA A 18 20.94 7.97 -6.88
C ALA A 18 20.52 9.19 -6.04
N ALA A 19 20.95 9.28 -4.78
CA ALA A 19 20.65 10.42 -3.91
C ALA A 19 21.20 11.76 -4.44
N GLN A 20 22.28 11.72 -5.23
CA GLN A 20 22.83 12.90 -5.92
C GLN A 20 22.01 13.33 -7.16
N GLN A 21 21.01 12.54 -7.57
CA GLN A 21 20.15 12.84 -8.71
C GLN A 21 18.81 13.42 -8.21
N PRO A 22 18.64 14.74 -8.15
CA PRO A 22 17.47 15.36 -7.51
C PRO A 22 16.15 15.04 -8.19
N GLN A 23 16.15 14.55 -9.44
CA GLN A 23 14.93 14.16 -10.13
C GLN A 23 14.74 12.64 -10.15
N GLN A 24 15.68 11.91 -10.76
CA GLN A 24 15.60 10.45 -10.91
C GLN A 24 15.78 9.72 -9.56
N GLY A 25 16.48 10.34 -8.62
CA GLY A 25 16.79 9.80 -7.30
C GLY A 25 15.72 10.03 -6.25
N GLN A 26 14.59 10.67 -6.56
CA GLN A 26 13.56 11.01 -5.56
C GLN A 26 13.05 9.81 -4.74
N TRP A 27 13.12 8.61 -5.31
CA TRP A 27 12.75 7.36 -4.62
C TRP A 27 13.65 7.03 -3.42
N THR A 28 14.85 7.61 -3.31
CA THR A 28 15.71 7.42 -2.15
C THR A 28 15.14 8.05 -0.89
N ASN A 29 14.20 8.99 -1.02
CA ASN A 29 13.60 9.72 0.09
C ASN A 29 12.22 9.15 0.48
N TRP A 30 11.83 7.99 -0.06
CA TRP A 30 10.54 7.37 0.24
C TRP A 30 10.67 6.37 1.41
N ASP A 31 11.15 6.83 2.57
CA ASP A 31 11.52 5.98 3.71
C ASP A 31 10.34 5.17 4.27
N THR A 32 9.14 5.75 4.22
CA THR A 32 7.91 5.08 4.68
C THR A 32 7.37 4.08 3.66
N ALA A 33 7.83 4.11 2.41
CA ALA A 33 7.37 3.21 1.36
C ALA A 33 8.17 1.91 1.38
N ILE A 34 7.47 0.78 1.36
CA ILE A 34 8.12 -0.52 1.25
C ILE A 34 8.72 -0.65 -0.14
N GLN A 35 10.01 -1.03 -0.16
CA GLN A 35 10.72 -1.27 -1.40
C GLN A 35 9.99 -2.29 -2.27
N ARG A 36 9.82 -1.92 -3.52
CA ARG A 36 9.20 -2.75 -4.53
C ARG A 36 10.23 -3.71 -5.12
N SER A 37 9.99 -5.01 -4.99
CA SER A 37 10.78 -6.03 -5.70
C SER A 37 10.00 -6.57 -6.91
N LEU A 38 10.59 -6.50 -8.10
CA LEU A 38 10.10 -7.21 -9.29
C LEU A 38 10.91 -8.51 -9.42
N THR A 39 10.22 -9.65 -9.44
CA THR A 39 10.86 -10.94 -9.73
C THR A 39 11.03 -11.12 -11.23
N TRP A 40 11.93 -12.01 -11.64
CA TRP A 40 12.05 -12.39 -13.06
C TRP A 40 10.73 -12.91 -13.65
N ILE A 41 9.95 -13.63 -12.84
CA ILE A 41 8.62 -14.11 -13.21
C ILE A 41 7.67 -12.93 -13.44
N ASP A 42 7.68 -11.92 -12.55
CA ASP A 42 6.85 -10.72 -12.72
C ASP A 42 7.19 -9.99 -14.03
N ILE A 43 8.48 -9.89 -14.36
CA ILE A 43 8.94 -9.22 -15.59
C ILE A 43 8.51 -10.01 -16.83
N TRP A 44 8.66 -11.34 -16.84
CA TRP A 44 8.30 -12.17 -17.97
C TRP A 44 6.80 -12.16 -18.30
N HIS A 45 5.95 -12.13 -17.27
CA HIS A 45 4.50 -12.24 -17.46
C HIS A 45 3.78 -10.88 -17.56
N MET A 46 4.52 -9.77 -17.40
CA MET A 46 3.92 -8.45 -17.42
C MET A 46 3.97 -7.84 -18.82
N ALA A 47 2.88 -7.18 -19.22
CA ALA A 47 2.82 -6.46 -20.50
C ALA A 47 3.96 -5.42 -20.59
N PRO A 48 4.69 -5.32 -21.72
CA PRO A 48 5.84 -4.43 -21.86
C PRO A 48 5.56 -2.98 -21.46
N LEU A 49 4.42 -2.42 -21.90
CA LEU A 49 4.01 -1.05 -21.57
C LEU A 49 3.84 -0.83 -20.08
N ARG A 50 3.39 -1.86 -19.34
CA ARG A 50 3.22 -1.78 -17.89
C ARG A 50 4.56 -1.77 -17.17
N ILE A 51 5.52 -2.59 -17.61
CA ILE A 51 6.89 -2.58 -17.08
C ILE A 51 7.54 -1.21 -17.35
N CYS A 52 7.41 -0.71 -18.58
CA CYS A 52 7.90 0.62 -18.95
C CYS A 52 7.31 1.70 -18.06
N PHE A 53 5.99 1.68 -17.83
CA PHE A 53 5.33 2.62 -16.94
C PHE A 53 5.87 2.51 -15.51
N LEU A 54 5.93 1.30 -14.95
CA LEU A 54 6.41 1.08 -13.58
C LEU A 54 7.81 1.64 -13.37
N ILE A 55 8.75 1.33 -14.26
CA ILE A 55 10.13 1.80 -14.17
C ILE A 55 10.19 3.31 -14.39
N ARG A 56 9.61 3.82 -15.48
CA ARG A 56 9.66 5.25 -15.82
C ARG A 56 8.97 6.13 -14.78
N SER A 57 7.92 5.64 -14.12
CA SER A 57 7.21 6.38 -13.07
C SER A 57 8.03 6.62 -11.81
N VAL A 58 8.96 5.71 -11.50
CA VAL A 58 9.84 5.81 -10.32
C VAL A 58 10.95 6.83 -10.56
N TYR A 59 11.56 6.80 -11.75
CA TYR A 59 12.67 7.69 -12.12
C TYR A 59 12.23 9.00 -12.77
N ASP A 60 10.94 9.35 -12.71
CA ASP A 60 10.36 10.54 -13.34
C ASP A 60 10.74 10.69 -14.83
N LEU A 61 10.65 9.57 -15.57
CA LEU A 61 10.91 9.46 -17.02
C LEU A 61 9.61 9.30 -17.82
N LEU A 62 8.46 9.55 -17.19
CA LEU A 62 7.18 9.59 -17.91
C LEU A 62 7.10 10.86 -18.77
N PRO A 63 6.39 10.84 -19.91
CA PRO A 63 6.26 11.99 -20.80
C PRO A 63 5.28 13.04 -20.24
N SER A 64 5.54 13.56 -19.04
CA SER A 64 4.88 14.76 -18.52
C SER A 64 5.33 15.98 -19.32
N ASN A 65 4.50 17.02 -19.48
CA ASN A 65 4.92 18.20 -20.23
C ASN A 65 6.18 18.85 -19.63
N ALA A 66 6.37 18.80 -18.31
CA ALA A 66 7.62 19.23 -17.70
C ALA A 66 8.85 18.42 -18.17
N ASN A 67 8.71 17.11 -18.37
CA ASN A 67 9.77 16.27 -18.92
C ASN A 67 9.95 16.47 -20.42
N LEU A 68 8.86 16.64 -21.18
CA LEU A 68 8.93 16.89 -22.62
C LEU A 68 9.65 18.21 -22.93
N VAL A 69 9.42 19.25 -22.13
CA VAL A 69 10.17 20.51 -22.21
C VAL A 69 11.66 20.29 -21.92
N ARG A 70 11.98 19.53 -20.87
CA ARG A 70 13.37 19.18 -20.56
C ARG A 70 14.05 18.41 -21.70
N TRP A 71 13.29 17.60 -22.43
CA TRP A 71 13.79 16.84 -23.59
C TRP A 71 13.76 17.62 -24.90
N GLY A 72 13.39 18.91 -24.90
CA GLY A 72 13.31 19.73 -26.11
C GLY A 72 12.20 19.31 -27.07
N LYS A 73 11.20 18.56 -26.62
CA LYS A 73 10.07 18.07 -27.44
C LYS A 73 8.83 18.95 -27.38
N LYS A 74 8.81 19.92 -26.46
CA LYS A 74 7.69 20.85 -26.24
C LYS A 74 8.23 22.14 -25.63
N ASP A 75 7.58 23.27 -25.89
CA ASP A 75 8.03 24.56 -25.36
C ASP A 75 7.44 24.89 -23.97
N ASP A 76 6.22 24.40 -23.69
CA ASP A 76 5.46 24.78 -22.49
C ASP A 76 5.14 23.58 -21.58
N PRO A 77 5.49 23.63 -20.26
CA PRO A 77 5.22 22.57 -19.31
C PRO A 77 3.79 22.62 -18.72
N THR A 78 2.88 23.45 -19.24
CA THR A 78 1.50 23.58 -18.72
C THR A 78 0.68 22.29 -18.80
N CYS A 79 -0.22 22.12 -17.85
CA CYS A 79 -1.17 21.03 -17.79
C CYS A 79 -2.37 21.34 -18.68
N PRO A 80 -2.77 20.43 -19.58
CA PRO A 80 -3.91 20.66 -20.47
C PRO A 80 -5.25 20.78 -19.73
N LEU A 81 -5.32 20.30 -18.48
CA LEU A 81 -6.55 20.33 -17.69
C LEU A 81 -6.66 21.61 -16.85
N CYS A 82 -5.62 21.99 -16.12
CA CYS A 82 -5.69 23.06 -15.13
C CYS A 82 -4.71 24.22 -15.36
N GLN A 83 -3.96 24.19 -16.47
CA GLN A 83 -2.98 25.22 -16.86
C GLN A 83 -1.80 25.44 -15.88
N GLY A 84 -1.69 24.65 -14.80
CA GLY A 84 -0.52 24.65 -13.91
C GLY A 84 0.65 23.85 -14.49
N ARG A 85 1.84 23.90 -13.87
CA ARG A 85 2.99 23.09 -14.32
C ARG A 85 2.70 21.58 -14.19
N GLN A 86 2.77 20.85 -15.31
CA GLN A 86 2.49 19.41 -15.38
C GLN A 86 3.74 18.57 -15.09
N SER A 87 4.02 18.31 -13.82
CA SER A 87 4.93 17.25 -13.38
C SER A 87 4.23 15.90 -13.26
N THR A 88 4.99 14.82 -13.08
CA THR A 88 4.44 13.50 -12.74
C THR A 88 3.62 13.54 -11.44
N GLU A 89 4.11 14.24 -10.41
CA GLU A 89 3.36 14.46 -9.17
C GLU A 89 2.03 15.19 -9.42
N HIS A 90 2.06 16.23 -10.27
CA HIS A 90 0.87 16.99 -10.62
C HIS A 90 -0.22 16.09 -11.22
N VAL A 91 0.13 15.27 -12.22
CA VAL A 91 -0.80 14.34 -12.86
C VAL A 91 -1.34 13.32 -11.86
N LEU A 92 -0.46 12.74 -11.04
CA LEU A 92 -0.83 11.64 -10.16
C LEU A 92 -1.60 12.09 -8.91
N SER A 93 -1.39 13.31 -8.39
CA SER A 93 -1.85 13.64 -7.04
C SER A 93 -2.24 15.09 -6.75
N SER A 94 -1.90 16.06 -7.62
CA SER A 94 -2.03 17.50 -7.27
C SER A 94 -2.82 18.34 -8.29
N CYS A 95 -3.39 17.74 -9.33
CA CYS A 95 -4.19 18.45 -10.31
C CYS A 95 -5.61 18.70 -9.79
N LYS A 96 -5.98 19.99 -9.64
CA LYS A 96 -7.29 20.41 -9.13
C LYS A 96 -8.46 19.94 -10.01
N VAL A 97 -8.28 19.99 -11.33
CA VAL A 97 -9.31 19.55 -12.28
C VAL A 97 -9.43 18.02 -12.30
N ALA A 98 -8.31 17.29 -12.15
CA ALA A 98 -8.36 15.83 -12.03
C ALA A 98 -9.05 15.39 -10.74
N LEU A 99 -8.87 16.14 -9.65
CA LEU A 99 -9.58 15.94 -8.39
C LEU A 99 -11.09 16.16 -8.57
N SER A 100 -11.51 17.28 -9.16
CA SER A 100 -12.94 17.58 -9.36
C SER A 100 -13.62 16.62 -10.34
N GLN A 101 -12.88 16.07 -11.31
CA GLN A 101 -13.36 15.02 -12.22
C GLN A 101 -13.46 13.63 -11.55
N GLY A 102 -13.05 13.47 -10.29
CA GLY A 102 -13.11 12.19 -9.59
C GLY A 102 -12.03 11.17 -9.98
N ARG A 103 -10.97 11.58 -10.72
CA ARG A 103 -9.89 10.64 -11.12
C ARG A 103 -9.14 10.07 -9.92
N TYR A 104 -8.97 10.88 -8.87
CA TYR A 104 -8.32 10.44 -7.63
C TYR A 104 -9.25 9.59 -6.77
N THR A 105 -10.55 9.87 -6.78
CA THR A 105 -11.57 9.00 -6.17
C THR A 105 -11.59 7.64 -6.84
N TRP A 106 -11.54 7.57 -8.17
CA TRP A 106 -11.45 6.30 -8.89
C TRP A 106 -10.22 5.49 -8.47
N ARG A 107 -9.06 6.14 -8.37
CA ARG A 107 -7.82 5.49 -7.92
C ARG A 107 -7.93 5.02 -6.48
N HIS A 108 -8.43 5.87 -5.58
CA HIS A 108 -8.65 5.56 -4.18
C HIS A 108 -9.57 4.34 -4.03
N ASN A 109 -10.74 4.35 -4.67
CA ASN A 109 -11.67 3.23 -4.65
C ASN A 109 -11.05 1.95 -5.20
N ARG A 110 -10.20 2.04 -6.23
CA ARG A 110 -9.47 0.89 -6.76
C ARG A 110 -8.48 0.32 -5.74
N VAL A 111 -7.74 1.18 -5.05
CA VAL A 111 -6.83 0.75 -3.98
C VAL A 111 -7.62 0.16 -2.80
N LEU A 112 -8.73 0.79 -2.44
CA LEU A 112 -9.62 0.36 -1.37
C LEU A 112 -10.17 -1.06 -1.62
N GLN A 113 -10.61 -1.34 -2.85
CA GLN A 113 -11.06 -2.66 -3.29
C GLN A 113 -9.98 -3.73 -3.10
N GLU A 114 -8.75 -3.47 -3.57
CA GLU A 114 -7.65 -4.44 -3.44
C GLU A 114 -7.23 -4.65 -1.98
N LEU A 115 -7.19 -3.57 -1.19
CA LEU A 115 -6.87 -3.63 0.24
C LEU A 115 -7.93 -4.44 1.00
N ALA A 116 -9.22 -4.15 0.79
CA ALA A 116 -10.33 -4.88 1.39
C ALA A 116 -10.31 -6.37 1.01
N SER A 117 -10.02 -6.69 -0.26
CA SER A 117 -9.89 -8.07 -0.72
C SER A 117 -8.76 -8.81 0.00
N VAL A 118 -7.57 -8.20 0.11
CA VAL A 118 -6.42 -8.81 0.81
C VAL A 118 -6.70 -8.98 2.30
N ILE A 119 -7.35 -8.01 2.95
CA ILE A 119 -7.74 -8.13 4.36
C ILE A 119 -8.76 -9.26 4.54
N SER A 120 -9.74 -9.38 3.64
CA SER A 120 -10.75 -10.43 3.69
C SER A 120 -10.12 -11.82 3.54
N THR A 121 -9.20 -12.01 2.59
CA THR A 121 -8.43 -13.25 2.44
C THR A 121 -7.59 -13.53 3.69
N ALA A 122 -6.87 -12.53 4.20
CA ALA A 122 -6.08 -12.68 5.42
C ALA A 122 -6.95 -13.05 6.64
N LYS A 123 -8.21 -12.65 6.66
CA LYS A 123 -9.18 -13.02 7.69
C LYS A 123 -9.76 -14.43 7.50
N GLY A 124 -10.07 -14.85 6.27
CA GLY A 124 -10.64 -16.17 5.99
C GLY A 124 -9.78 -17.34 6.45
N GLU A 125 -8.44 -17.22 6.42
CA GLU A 125 -7.52 -18.26 6.90
C GLU A 125 -7.19 -18.15 8.43
N ILE A 126 -8.03 -17.45 9.20
CA ILE A 126 -7.97 -17.37 10.69
C ILE A 126 -8.75 -18.50 11.37
N HIS A 127 -9.38 -19.42 10.64
CA HIS A 127 -9.96 -20.61 11.27
C HIS A 127 -8.92 -21.34 12.16
N PRO A 128 -9.30 -21.75 13.38
CA PRO A 128 -8.41 -22.51 14.24
C PRO A 128 -8.18 -23.86 13.56
N SER A 129 -7.01 -24.04 12.95
CA SER A 129 -6.43 -25.37 12.95
C SER A 129 -6.31 -25.72 14.42
N SER A 130 -6.98 -26.79 14.83
CA SER A 130 -6.86 -27.40 16.15
C SER A 130 -5.42 -27.27 16.64
N THR A 131 -5.26 -26.87 17.90
CA THR A 131 -3.98 -26.91 18.58
C THR A 131 -3.51 -28.36 18.61
N SER A 132 -2.83 -28.83 17.57
CA SER A 132 -1.98 -29.99 17.68
C SER A 132 -0.77 -29.53 18.46
N SER A 133 -0.79 -29.77 19.76
CA SER A 133 0.43 -29.86 20.55
C SER A 133 1.27 -30.97 19.93
N THR A 134 2.15 -30.61 18.99
CA THR A 134 3.21 -31.51 18.53
C THR A 134 4.21 -31.63 19.67
N VAL A 135 3.97 -32.61 20.53
CA VAL A 135 4.98 -33.12 21.46
C VAL A 135 6.05 -33.75 20.58
N PHE A 136 7.21 -33.09 20.47
CA PHE A 136 8.39 -33.70 19.87
C PHE A 136 8.91 -34.77 20.82
N THR A 137 8.67 -36.04 20.48
CA THR A 137 9.33 -37.17 21.13
C THR A 137 10.54 -37.53 20.28
N THR A 138 11.73 -37.50 20.87
CA THR A 138 12.95 -38.01 20.23
C THR A 138 12.91 -39.54 20.15
N GLU A 139 13.34 -40.13 19.03
CA GLU A 139 13.60 -41.57 18.96
C GLU A 139 14.80 -41.92 19.85
N GLY A 140 14.58 -42.84 20.80
CA GLY A 140 15.60 -43.31 21.75
C GLY A 140 15.41 -42.74 23.15
N GLY A 141 15.26 -43.63 24.14
CA GLY A 141 14.78 -43.33 25.48
C GLY A 141 15.63 -42.38 26.34
N VAL A 142 14.90 -41.71 27.24
CA VAL A 142 15.27 -41.20 28.57
C VAL A 142 16.49 -40.27 28.65
N LYS A 143 16.24 -38.94 28.63
CA LYS A 143 16.84 -37.99 29.60
C LYS A 143 15.82 -36.91 29.98
N LYS A 144 15.45 -36.88 31.27
CA LYS A 144 14.69 -35.79 31.91
C LYS A 144 15.55 -34.52 31.87
N TRP A 145 15.09 -33.50 31.17
CA TRP A 145 15.57 -32.13 31.39
C TRP A 145 14.73 -31.53 32.51
N HIS A 146 15.42 -31.02 33.53
CA HIS A 146 14.78 -30.34 34.65
C HIS A 146 14.09 -29.06 34.16
N GLU A 147 12.91 -28.86 34.72
CA GLU A 147 11.96 -27.78 34.50
C GLU A 147 12.60 -26.41 34.74
N GLY A 148 13.09 -25.81 33.65
CA GLY A 148 13.33 -24.38 33.55
C GLY A 148 12.26 -23.80 32.64
N SER A 149 11.19 -23.27 33.22
CA SER A 149 10.18 -22.49 32.50
C SER A 149 10.85 -21.28 31.85
N ILE A 150 11.28 -21.43 30.60
CA ILE A 150 11.60 -20.29 29.75
C ILE A 150 10.23 -19.70 29.38
N THR A 151 9.83 -18.66 30.11
CA THR A 151 8.76 -17.75 29.69
C THR A 151 9.16 -17.17 28.34
N ILE A 152 8.72 -17.82 27.26
CA ILE A 152 8.78 -17.28 25.91
C ILE A 152 7.91 -16.03 25.94
N ASN A 153 8.56 -14.88 25.93
CA ASN A 153 7.96 -13.55 25.96
C ASN A 153 6.71 -13.50 25.08
N ALA A 154 5.61 -13.03 25.68
CA ALA A 154 4.29 -12.90 25.11
C ALA A 154 4.30 -12.60 23.60
N HIS A 155 3.88 -13.57 22.79
CA HIS A 155 3.47 -13.32 21.42
C HIS A 155 2.49 -12.14 21.44
N ARG A 156 2.85 -11.01 20.80
CA ARG A 156 1.94 -9.87 20.59
C ARG A 156 0.66 -10.43 19.99
N LYS A 157 -0.43 -10.49 20.77
CA LYS A 157 -1.74 -10.98 20.31
C LYS A 157 -2.16 -10.11 19.12
N GLY A 158 -2.43 -10.73 17.97
CA GLY A 158 -2.98 -10.03 16.81
C GLY A 158 -4.33 -9.37 17.15
N LEU A 159 -4.69 -8.31 16.43
CA LEU A 159 -5.93 -7.55 16.70
C LEU A 159 -7.20 -8.38 16.55
N LEU A 160 -7.15 -9.43 15.73
CA LEU A 160 -8.30 -10.30 15.45
C LEU A 160 -8.35 -11.56 16.34
N VAL A 161 -7.49 -11.64 17.36
CA VAL A 161 -7.44 -12.80 18.27
C VAL A 161 -8.57 -12.72 19.29
N GLY A 162 -9.37 -13.79 19.40
CA GLY A 162 -10.34 -13.97 20.50
C GLY A 162 -11.80 -14.12 20.08
N CYS A 163 -12.13 -13.90 18.80
CA CYS A 163 -13.49 -14.10 18.28
C CYS A 163 -13.49 -14.47 16.79
N ASN A 164 -14.54 -15.16 16.34
CA ASN A 164 -14.69 -15.68 14.97
C ASN A 164 -15.75 -14.91 14.16
N ASP A 165 -16.45 -13.95 14.77
CA ASP A 165 -17.57 -13.21 14.21
C ASP A 165 -17.15 -11.86 13.61
N TRP A 166 -15.85 -11.65 13.39
CA TRP A 166 -15.37 -10.47 12.69
C TRP A 166 -16.13 -10.32 11.37
N ALA A 167 -16.58 -9.10 11.07
CA ALA A 167 -17.21 -8.68 9.82
C ALA A 167 -16.37 -7.55 9.20
N LEU A 168 -16.36 -7.47 7.87
CA LEU A 168 -15.63 -6.42 7.14
C LEU A 168 -16.63 -5.63 6.28
N SER A 169 -16.62 -4.32 6.41
CA SER A 169 -17.33 -3.35 5.56
C SER A 169 -16.34 -2.37 4.97
N ALA A 170 -16.67 -1.79 3.83
CA ALA A 170 -15.85 -0.75 3.19
C ALA A 170 -16.77 0.28 2.52
N ASP A 171 -16.29 1.52 2.38
CA ASP A 171 -16.97 2.61 1.68
C ASP A 171 -16.92 2.40 0.15
N LEU A 172 -17.53 1.30 -0.28
CA LEU A 172 -17.67 0.85 -1.65
C LEU A 172 -19.09 0.31 -1.82
N PRO A 173 -19.77 0.58 -2.95
CA PRO A 173 -21.16 0.15 -3.16
C PRO A 173 -21.39 -1.36 -2.95
N GLU A 174 -20.38 -2.18 -3.22
CA GLU A 174 -20.43 -3.64 -3.09
C GLU A 174 -20.23 -4.14 -1.64
N LEU A 175 -19.67 -3.31 -0.75
CA LEU A 175 -19.23 -3.67 0.60
C LEU A 175 -19.82 -2.77 1.72
N GLU A 176 -20.85 -1.98 1.41
CA GLU A 176 -21.41 -0.90 2.24
C GLU A 176 -22.18 -1.34 3.51
N ARG A 177 -21.98 -2.57 4.02
CA ARG A 177 -22.69 -3.07 5.22
C ARG A 177 -22.05 -2.60 6.52
N HIS A 178 -22.04 -1.28 6.73
CA HIS A 178 -21.54 -0.65 7.96
C HIS A 178 -22.38 -1.03 9.19
N PRO A 179 -21.77 -1.23 10.36
CA PRO A 179 -22.49 -1.48 11.60
C PRO A 179 -23.32 -0.26 11.99
N ASP A 180 -24.48 -0.50 12.61
CA ASP A 180 -25.48 0.55 12.94
C ASP A 180 -24.90 1.73 13.73
N VAL A 181 -23.92 1.45 14.59
CA VAL A 181 -23.26 2.47 15.43
C VAL A 181 -22.49 3.46 14.58
N ILE A 182 -21.78 3.01 13.54
CA ILE A 182 -21.07 3.91 12.62
C ILE A 182 -22.04 4.58 11.65
N ARG A 183 -23.07 3.85 11.17
CA ARG A 183 -24.08 4.41 10.25
C ARG A 183 -24.86 5.59 10.83
N LYS A 184 -25.03 5.63 12.15
CA LYS A 184 -25.66 6.77 12.86
C LYS A 184 -24.76 8.01 12.93
N THR A 185 -23.46 7.86 12.65
CA THR A 185 -22.52 8.98 12.65
C THR A 185 -22.41 9.61 11.25
N ALA A 186 -21.99 10.87 11.18
CA ALA A 186 -21.71 11.54 9.91
C ALA A 186 -20.35 11.16 9.31
N LEU A 187 -19.57 10.31 10.00
CA LEU A 187 -18.23 9.90 9.57
C LEU A 187 -18.29 8.51 8.94
N ARG A 188 -17.60 8.35 7.81
CA ARG A 188 -17.46 7.08 7.10
C ARG A 188 -15.97 6.74 6.92
N PRO A 189 -15.43 5.84 7.75
CA PRO A 189 -14.13 5.22 7.50
C PRO A 189 -14.14 4.43 6.19
N ASP A 190 -12.99 4.34 5.53
CA ASP A 190 -12.88 3.64 4.24
C ASP A 190 -13.05 2.12 4.38
N ILE A 191 -12.53 1.52 5.46
CA ILE A 191 -12.78 0.12 5.83
C ILE A 191 -13.09 0.05 7.32
N GLU A 192 -14.02 -0.82 7.69
CA GLU A 192 -14.29 -1.17 9.08
C GLU A 192 -14.20 -2.67 9.27
N ILE A 193 -13.59 -3.09 10.37
CA ILE A 193 -13.53 -4.47 10.81
C ILE A 193 -14.12 -4.50 12.21
N HIS A 194 -15.26 -5.17 12.39
CA HIS A 194 -15.98 -5.14 13.66
C HIS A 194 -16.35 -6.55 14.14
N SER A 195 -16.45 -6.74 15.45
CA SER A 195 -16.97 -7.95 16.09
C SER A 195 -18.13 -7.55 17.00
N ALA A 196 -19.29 -8.16 16.78
CA ALA A 196 -20.49 -7.88 17.57
C ALA A 196 -20.40 -8.51 18.97
N SER A 197 -19.80 -9.70 19.06
CA SER A 197 -19.65 -10.45 20.32
C SER A 197 -18.72 -9.79 21.32
N THR A 198 -17.67 -9.12 20.84
CA THR A 198 -16.66 -8.45 21.68
C THR A 198 -16.79 -6.93 21.70
N GLN A 199 -17.75 -6.37 20.97
CA GLN A 199 -17.95 -4.92 20.78
C GLN A 199 -16.65 -4.20 20.35
N GLN A 200 -15.85 -4.83 19.48
CA GLN A 200 -14.61 -4.26 18.96
C GLN A 200 -14.83 -3.68 17.56
N ILE A 201 -14.25 -2.50 17.29
CA ILE A 201 -14.31 -1.83 15.98
C ILE A 201 -12.91 -1.33 15.60
N ILE A 202 -12.43 -1.73 14.42
CA ILE A 202 -11.21 -1.24 13.80
C ILE A 202 -11.60 -0.43 12.57
N MET A 203 -11.33 0.86 12.59
CA MET A 203 -11.56 1.79 11.50
C MET A 203 -10.25 2.03 10.75
N VAL A 204 -10.24 1.80 9.45
CA VAL A 204 -9.09 2.03 8.59
C VAL A 204 -9.41 3.20 7.67
N GLU A 205 -8.54 4.20 7.65
CA GLU A 205 -8.62 5.35 6.75
C GLU A 205 -7.51 5.23 5.72
N LEU A 206 -7.87 5.00 4.46
CA LEU A 206 -6.97 4.91 3.33
C LEU A 206 -6.70 6.30 2.75
N THR A 207 -5.42 6.61 2.56
CA THR A 207 -4.98 7.75 1.76
C THR A 207 -4.07 7.29 0.63
N VAL A 208 -4.23 7.92 -0.55
CA VAL A 208 -3.42 7.63 -1.73
C VAL A 208 -2.58 8.84 -2.14
N PRO A 209 -1.54 9.20 -1.37
CA PRO A 209 -0.72 10.37 -1.63
C PRO A 209 0.33 10.08 -2.72
N TYR A 210 1.05 11.12 -3.15
CA TYR A 210 2.34 10.90 -3.80
C TYR A 210 3.33 10.32 -2.77
N GLU A 211 4.24 9.44 -3.19
CA GLU A 211 5.08 8.66 -2.28
C GLU A 211 5.92 9.53 -1.32
N SER A 212 6.39 10.69 -1.74
CA SER A 212 7.13 11.62 -0.87
C SER A 212 6.28 12.30 0.20
N ARG A 213 4.94 12.22 0.11
CA ARG A 213 3.98 12.83 1.04
C ARG A 213 3.28 11.82 1.94
N MET A 214 3.77 10.58 1.98
CA MET A 214 3.15 9.52 2.78
C MET A 214 3.19 9.80 4.29
N GLU A 215 4.31 10.29 4.81
CA GLU A 215 4.44 10.62 6.24
C GLU A 215 3.53 11.78 6.66
N GLU A 216 3.52 12.86 5.88
CA GLU A 216 2.65 14.02 6.11
C GLU A 216 1.17 13.62 6.09
N ALA A 217 0.77 12.76 5.14
CA ALA A 217 -0.59 12.24 5.05
C ALA A 217 -0.98 11.41 6.27
N HIS A 218 -0.05 10.61 6.80
CA HIS A 218 -0.26 9.80 8.00
C HIS A 218 -0.60 10.66 9.22
N VAL A 219 0.24 11.64 9.50
CA VAL A 219 0.07 12.56 10.64
C VAL A 219 -1.25 13.32 10.54
N PHE A 220 -1.60 13.79 9.35
CA PHE A 220 -2.84 14.54 9.14
C PHE A 220 -4.11 13.69 9.41
N LYS A 221 -4.07 12.39 9.12
CA LYS A 221 -5.23 11.50 9.18
C LYS A 221 -5.46 10.85 10.55
N GLU A 222 -4.45 10.84 11.42
CA GLU A 222 -4.55 10.28 12.77
C GLU A 222 -5.57 11.02 13.65
N GLY A 223 -5.77 12.33 13.42
CA GLY A 223 -6.67 13.17 14.23
C GLY A 223 -8.16 13.09 13.88
N LYS A 224 -8.54 12.61 12.68
CA LYS A 224 -9.91 12.74 12.15
C LYS A 224 -10.96 12.01 12.99
N TYR A 225 -10.60 10.86 13.56
CA TYR A 225 -11.54 9.96 14.25
C TYR A 225 -11.37 9.93 15.77
N LEU A 226 -10.62 10.89 16.34
CA LEU A 226 -10.33 10.92 17.78
C LEU A 226 -11.61 11.07 18.62
N ASN A 227 -12.52 11.95 18.19
CA ASN A 227 -13.80 12.18 18.89
C ASN A 227 -14.72 10.97 18.77
N LEU A 228 -14.86 10.40 17.57
CA LEU A 228 -15.64 9.18 17.35
C LEU A 228 -15.16 8.02 18.23
N THR A 229 -13.84 7.85 18.35
CA THR A 229 -13.26 6.81 19.22
C THR A 229 -13.62 7.01 20.68
N LYS A 230 -13.74 8.26 21.16
CA LYS A 230 -14.16 8.57 22.54
C LYS A 230 -15.64 8.28 22.75
N GLU A 231 -16.49 8.62 21.79
CA GLU A 231 -17.93 8.34 21.83
C GLU A 231 -18.19 6.83 21.83
N LEU A 232 -17.58 6.08 20.92
CA LEU A 232 -17.68 4.62 20.87
C LEU A 232 -17.25 3.96 22.18
N LYS A 233 -16.17 4.47 22.81
CA LYS A 233 -15.73 3.98 24.12
C LYS A 233 -16.74 4.24 25.24
N LYS A 234 -17.47 5.37 25.20
CA LYS A 234 -18.56 5.62 26.16
C LYS A 234 -19.71 4.65 25.96
N ASP A 235 -19.97 4.25 24.72
CA ASP A 235 -21.00 3.28 24.34
C ASP A 235 -20.56 1.82 24.56
N GLY A 236 -19.39 1.60 25.18
CA GLY A 236 -18.88 0.26 25.53
C GLY A 236 -18.04 -0.41 24.44
N TYR A 237 -17.79 0.25 23.31
CA TYR A 237 -16.99 -0.32 22.22
C TYR A 237 -15.49 -0.08 22.39
N GLU A 238 -14.68 -1.09 22.09
CA GLU A 238 -13.24 -0.90 21.91
C GLU A 238 -12.95 -0.48 20.46
N ALA A 239 -12.82 0.83 20.24
CA ALA A 239 -12.55 1.40 18.93
C ALA A 239 -11.05 1.70 18.70
N LYS A 240 -10.52 1.35 17.52
CA LYS A 240 -9.15 1.63 17.06
C LYS A 240 -9.17 2.26 15.68
N VAL A 241 -8.37 3.30 15.46
CA VAL A 241 -8.20 3.98 14.18
C VAL A 241 -6.84 3.63 13.62
N MET A 242 -6.79 3.28 12.33
CA MET A 242 -5.59 2.85 11.62
C MET A 242 -5.49 3.61 10.29
N PRO A 243 -4.83 4.78 10.25
CA PRO A 243 -4.50 5.42 9.00
C PRO A 243 -3.55 4.54 8.19
N VAL A 244 -3.80 4.44 6.88
CA VAL A 244 -3.06 3.62 5.95
C VAL A 244 -2.76 4.41 4.68
N GLU A 245 -1.50 4.40 4.27
CA GLU A 245 -1.05 5.10 3.08
C GLU A 245 -0.56 4.11 2.03
N ILE A 246 -1.03 4.30 0.80
CA ILE A 246 -0.56 3.59 -0.39
C ILE A 246 -0.25 4.64 -1.45
N GLY A 247 0.99 4.71 -1.92
CA GLY A 247 1.41 5.71 -2.89
C GLY A 247 0.62 5.64 -4.21
N ALA A 248 0.51 6.76 -4.91
CA ALA A 248 -0.22 6.88 -6.17
C ALA A 248 0.34 5.97 -7.29
N ARG A 249 1.60 5.53 -7.21
CA ARG A 249 2.20 4.54 -8.10
C ARG A 249 2.06 3.10 -7.59
N GLY A 250 1.34 2.88 -6.48
CA GLY A 250 1.10 1.59 -5.86
C GLY A 250 2.23 1.11 -4.94
N PHE A 251 2.98 2.03 -4.31
CA PHE A 251 3.92 1.66 -3.25
C PHE A 251 3.17 1.50 -1.93
N VAL A 252 3.39 0.38 -1.25
CA VAL A 252 2.71 0.09 0.02
C VAL A 252 3.45 0.78 1.16
N GLY A 253 2.75 1.56 1.99
CA GLY A 253 3.34 2.22 3.14
C GLY A 253 3.63 1.28 4.31
N SER A 254 4.52 1.72 5.20
CA SER A 254 4.81 1.06 6.47
C SER A 254 3.56 0.91 7.35
N SER A 255 2.63 1.87 7.28
CA SER A 255 1.32 1.83 7.95
C SER A 255 0.43 0.68 7.45
N ALA A 256 0.35 0.48 6.13
CA ALA A 256 -0.38 -0.64 5.52
C ALA A 256 0.21 -1.99 5.94
N TYR A 257 1.53 -2.10 5.97
CA TYR A 257 2.22 -3.28 6.48
C TYR A 257 1.95 -3.48 7.97
N GLY A 258 1.98 -2.41 8.76
CA GLY A 258 1.66 -2.41 10.18
C GLY A 258 0.23 -2.89 10.43
N LEU A 259 -0.75 -2.44 9.64
CA LEU A 259 -2.12 -2.93 9.68
C LEU A 259 -2.15 -4.44 9.38
N LEU A 260 -1.61 -4.88 8.25
CA LEU A 260 -1.61 -6.29 7.87
C LEU A 260 -0.86 -7.17 8.88
N SER A 261 0.20 -6.65 9.50
CA SER A 261 0.94 -7.33 10.58
C SER A 261 0.08 -7.50 11.82
N LYS A 262 -0.61 -6.44 12.24
CA LYS A 262 -1.52 -6.46 13.39
C LYS A 262 -2.73 -7.37 13.15
N LEU A 263 -3.24 -7.44 11.92
CA LEU A 263 -4.36 -8.33 11.55
C LEU A 263 -3.91 -9.79 11.34
N SER A 264 -2.68 -10.02 10.87
CA SER A 264 -2.14 -11.35 10.58
C SER A 264 -1.72 -12.08 11.86
N ILE A 265 -2.63 -12.89 12.39
CA ILE A 265 -2.43 -13.70 13.62
C ILE A 265 -1.24 -14.67 13.52
N ARG A 266 -0.78 -15.03 12.30
CA ARG A 266 0.24 -16.08 12.05
C ARG A 266 1.66 -15.57 11.72
N GLY A 267 1.98 -14.31 12.03
CA GLY A 267 3.36 -13.81 12.02
C GLY A 267 3.92 -13.33 10.67
N ASN A 268 5.19 -12.86 10.70
CA ASN A 268 5.83 -12.06 9.65
C ASN A 268 5.81 -12.66 8.23
N LYS A 269 5.82 -13.99 8.07
CA LYS A 269 5.78 -14.65 6.75
C LYS A 269 4.47 -14.36 6.03
N ARG A 270 3.34 -14.47 6.73
CA ARG A 270 2.01 -14.25 6.17
C ARG A 270 1.78 -12.78 5.85
N THR A 271 2.21 -11.89 6.74
CA THR A 271 2.21 -10.44 6.45
C THR A 271 2.98 -10.11 5.18
N LYS A 272 4.19 -10.67 5.01
CA LYS A 272 4.97 -10.49 3.78
C LYS A 272 4.25 -11.04 2.55
N ALA A 273 3.54 -12.17 2.65
CA ALA A 273 2.75 -12.72 1.56
C ALA A 273 1.57 -11.80 1.18
N SER A 274 0.77 -11.35 2.16
CA SER A 274 -0.34 -10.42 1.92
C SER A 274 0.12 -9.09 1.32
N VAL A 275 1.25 -8.56 1.78
CA VAL A 275 1.84 -7.33 1.24
C VAL A 275 2.34 -7.54 -0.19
N ARG A 276 2.97 -8.69 -0.49
CA ARG A 276 3.38 -9.04 -1.86
C ARG A 276 2.17 -9.17 -2.79
N GLU A 277 1.11 -9.82 -2.33
CA GLU A 277 -0.13 -9.96 -3.08
C GLU A 277 -0.80 -8.60 -3.33
N LEU A 278 -0.94 -7.76 -2.30
CA LEU A 278 -1.44 -6.40 -2.45
C LEU A 278 -0.59 -5.62 -3.46
N THR A 279 0.74 -5.66 -3.32
CA THR A 279 1.65 -4.96 -4.24
C THR A 279 1.48 -5.47 -5.68
N SER A 280 1.32 -6.78 -5.88
CA SER A 280 1.09 -7.37 -7.20
C SER A 280 -0.21 -6.88 -7.82
N ARG A 281 -1.32 -6.94 -7.08
CA ARG A 281 -2.64 -6.47 -7.52
C ARG A 281 -2.64 -4.98 -7.87
N LEU A 282 -2.01 -4.15 -7.03
CA LEU A 282 -1.86 -2.72 -7.28
C LEU A 282 -1.05 -2.45 -8.56
N ARG A 283 0.02 -3.20 -8.84
CA ARG A 283 0.77 -3.07 -10.10
C ARG A 283 -0.12 -3.33 -11.31
N LEU A 284 -0.95 -4.37 -11.27
CA LEU A 284 -1.80 -4.72 -12.41
C LEU A 284 -2.86 -3.64 -12.69
N ARG A 285 -3.32 -2.93 -11.66
CA ARG A 285 -4.48 -2.03 -11.76
C ARG A 285 -4.13 -0.54 -11.80
N LEU A 286 -3.05 -0.11 -11.16
CA LEU A 286 -2.62 1.30 -11.11
C LEU A 286 -1.61 1.67 -12.18
N SER A 287 -1.07 0.70 -12.90
CA SER A 287 -0.02 0.90 -13.91
C SER A 287 -0.56 0.91 -15.34
N ASP A 288 -1.88 1.04 -15.50
CA ASP A 288 -2.50 1.12 -16.81
C ASP A 288 -2.48 2.57 -17.32
N PRO A 289 -1.64 2.90 -18.32
CA PRO A 289 -1.48 4.26 -18.80
C PRO A 289 -2.74 4.81 -19.47
N THR A 290 -3.64 3.94 -19.95
CA THR A 290 -4.88 4.32 -20.66
C THR A 290 -5.80 5.18 -19.78
N HIS A 291 -5.80 4.97 -18.47
CA HIS A 291 -6.60 5.74 -17.53
C HIS A 291 -5.87 6.94 -16.90
N ILE A 292 -4.53 6.94 -16.94
CA ILE A 292 -3.69 8.00 -16.34
C ILE A 292 -3.49 9.16 -17.32
N PHE A 293 -3.37 8.87 -18.63
CA PHE A 293 -3.03 9.83 -19.67
C PHE A 293 -4.10 10.01 -20.75
N SER A 294 -5.33 9.52 -20.56
CA SER A 294 -6.47 9.80 -21.46
C SER A 294 -6.97 11.26 -21.33
N SER A 295 -6.07 12.17 -21.68
CA SER A 295 -6.34 13.48 -22.30
C SER A 295 -5.02 14.03 -22.85
N VAL A 296 -4.17 13.18 -23.43
CA VAL A 296 -3.07 13.60 -24.31
C VAL A 296 -3.56 13.30 -25.71
N SER A 297 -3.78 14.37 -26.45
CA SER A 297 -4.03 14.40 -27.89
C SER A 297 -3.32 13.25 -28.62
N SER A 298 -4.09 12.53 -29.44
CA SER A 298 -3.60 11.85 -30.63
C SER A 298 -2.47 12.68 -31.27
N THR A 299 -1.21 12.23 -31.11
CA THR A 299 -0.01 12.58 -31.90
C THR A 299 1.29 12.05 -31.29
N ALA A 300 1.31 11.57 -30.04
CA ALA A 300 2.50 10.88 -29.51
C ALA A 300 2.28 9.36 -29.50
N ASP A 301 2.82 8.70 -30.53
CA ASP A 301 2.82 7.26 -30.65
C ASP A 301 3.55 6.62 -29.45
N PRO A 302 2.87 5.82 -28.61
CA PRO A 302 3.53 5.11 -27.50
C PRO A 302 4.50 4.02 -27.99
N HIS A 303 4.59 3.76 -29.30
CA HIS A 303 5.42 2.73 -29.90
C HIS A 303 6.79 3.16 -30.41
N SER A 304 7.21 4.43 -30.36
CA SER A 304 8.54 4.82 -30.89
C SER A 304 9.70 4.13 -30.14
N PRO A 305 10.43 3.20 -30.79
CA PRO A 305 11.66 2.62 -30.27
C PRO A 305 12.82 3.31 -30.98
N PHE A 306 13.54 4.21 -30.31
CA PHE A 306 14.70 4.92 -30.90
C PHE A 306 14.37 5.73 -32.17
N GLY A 307 14.15 7.04 -32.02
CA GLY A 307 14.39 7.99 -33.10
C GLY A 307 15.87 8.33 -33.15
N LEU A 308 16.67 7.50 -33.82
CA LEU A 308 17.96 7.88 -34.40
C LEU A 308 17.69 8.15 -35.88
N GLU A 309 17.36 9.41 -36.17
CA GLU A 309 17.53 10.14 -37.45
C GLU A 309 17.60 11.61 -36.96
N ASP A 310 18.68 12.38 -37.05
CA ASP A 310 19.94 12.30 -37.81
C ASP A 310 21.20 12.21 -36.90
#